data_AF-A0A938Q084-F1
#
_entry.id   AF-A0A938Q084-F1
#
_cell.length_a   1.000
_cell.length_b   1.000
_cell.length_c   1.000
_cell.angle_alpha   90.00
_cell.angle_beta   90.00
_cell.angle_gamma   90.00
#
_symmetry.space_group_name_H-M   'P 1'
#
loop_
_entity.id
_entity.type
_entity.pdbx_description
1 polymer ?
#
loop_
_entity_poly.entity_id
_entity_poly.type
_entity_poly.pdbx_seq_one_letter_code
_entity_poly.pdbx_strand_id
1 'polypeptide(L)'
;MRNPTGVLAVVVSSALAGCAASSGSSYPAAKLVRPATYAKAMPCCDDPSGFDFVTLPNQGRVDVVIDARSPVFDFQSGVSPFVAFELPDQAARYRVRVKSLIDPKADDDSAIFYPVIALLDETYIVVHMSGLESLRLEPSLATIGGRSGLAVSVGIDPAEQNGKYLVVFTPAALLGRMPPEDREGDVLSLSALAWMEHGSDGTLPASPYGRLQVMIAPEVAVAVKGND
;
A
#
# COMPACT_ATOMS: atom_id res chain seq x y z
N MET A 1 5.74 69.61 -46.00
CA MET A 1 6.51 68.66 -45.15
C MET A 1 5.59 68.31 -43.98
N ARG A 2 4.69 67.33 -44.11
CA ARG A 2 4.84 65.90 -43.83
C ARG A 2 5.35 65.62 -42.41
N ASN A 3 4.44 65.43 -41.44
CA ASN A 3 4.44 64.23 -40.60
C ASN A 3 3.13 64.06 -39.82
N PRO A 4 2.48 62.88 -39.88
CA PRO A 4 1.41 62.47 -38.98
C PRO A 4 2.00 61.64 -37.83
N THR A 5 1.70 61.96 -36.58
CA THR A 5 2.04 61.10 -35.44
C THR A 5 0.85 60.20 -35.14
N GLY A 6 1.00 58.94 -35.56
CA GLY A 6 0.04 57.87 -35.40
C GLY A 6 -0.17 57.50 -33.93
N VAL A 7 -1.43 57.20 -33.62
CA VAL A 7 -1.87 56.60 -32.36
C VAL A 7 -1.28 55.20 -32.27
N LEU A 8 -0.46 54.97 -31.25
CA LEU A 8 0.22 53.70 -30.98
C LEU A 8 -0.77 52.78 -30.25
N ALA A 9 -1.32 51.80 -30.97
CA ALA A 9 -2.18 50.77 -30.40
C ALA A 9 -1.33 49.77 -29.59
N VAL A 10 -1.53 49.75 -28.28
CA VAL A 10 -0.95 48.75 -27.38
C VAL A 10 -1.80 47.48 -27.46
N VAL A 11 -1.33 46.49 -28.21
CA VAL A 11 -1.90 45.14 -28.22
C VAL A 11 -1.37 44.40 -26.99
N VAL A 12 -2.23 44.23 -25.98
CA VAL A 12 -1.96 43.40 -24.81
C VAL A 12 -2.14 41.93 -25.23
N SER A 13 -1.04 41.25 -25.52
CA SER A 13 -1.05 39.80 -25.76
C SER A 13 -1.04 39.08 -24.41
N SER A 14 -2.20 38.60 -24.00
CA SER A 14 -2.37 37.70 -22.86
C SER A 14 -1.63 36.39 -23.13
N ALA A 15 -0.45 36.21 -22.54
CA ALA A 15 0.19 34.91 -22.51
C ALA A 15 -0.67 33.98 -21.65
N LEU A 16 -1.45 33.11 -22.31
CA LEU A 16 -2.01 31.92 -21.68
C LEU A 16 -0.83 31.00 -21.33
N ALA A 17 -0.24 31.21 -20.15
CA ALA A 17 0.52 30.18 -19.47
C ALA A 17 -0.48 29.08 -19.09
N GLY A 18 -0.74 28.18 -20.04
CA GLY A 18 -1.41 26.93 -19.74
C GLY A 18 -0.54 26.18 -18.75
N CYS A 19 -0.96 26.13 -17.49
CA CYS A 19 -0.55 25.08 -16.59
C CYS A 19 -0.96 23.77 -17.27
N ALA A 20 -0.01 23.14 -17.97
CA ALA A 20 -0.09 21.72 -18.21
C ALA A 20 -0.16 21.10 -16.81
N ALA A 21 -1.38 20.72 -16.40
CA ALA A 21 -1.57 19.85 -15.28
C ALA A 21 -0.81 18.57 -15.63
N SER A 22 0.42 18.48 -15.16
CA SER A 22 1.18 17.26 -15.17
C SER A 22 0.30 16.26 -14.42
N SER A 23 -0.29 15.34 -15.17
CA SER A 23 -0.87 14.13 -14.65
C SER A 23 0.27 13.36 -13.99
N GLY A 24 0.57 13.75 -12.75
CA GLY A 24 1.72 13.30 -12.00
C GLY A 24 1.73 11.79 -11.98
N SER A 25 2.88 11.23 -12.32
CA SER A 25 3.22 9.88 -11.89
C SER A 25 2.82 9.75 -10.42
N SER A 26 2.05 8.73 -10.11
CA SER A 26 1.31 8.61 -8.84
C SER A 26 2.20 8.23 -7.65
N TYR A 27 3.50 8.43 -7.83
CA TYR A 27 4.56 8.26 -6.86
C TYR A 27 5.32 9.59 -6.80
N PRO A 28 5.50 10.22 -5.63
CA PRO A 28 6.16 11.51 -5.55
C PRO A 28 7.68 11.47 -5.79
N ALA A 29 8.24 10.33 -6.23
CA ALA A 29 9.66 10.21 -6.52
C ALA A 29 9.91 9.19 -7.64
N ALA A 30 10.84 9.50 -8.56
CA ALA A 30 11.35 8.55 -9.54
C ALA A 30 11.93 7.29 -8.86
N LYS A 31 11.87 6.13 -9.52
CA LYS A 31 12.31 4.82 -8.99
C LYS A 31 13.63 4.87 -8.23
N LEU A 32 14.63 5.59 -8.76
CA LEU A 32 15.97 5.73 -8.16
C LEU A 32 16.00 6.61 -6.90
N VAL A 33 15.04 7.52 -6.74
CA VAL A 33 14.98 8.45 -5.61
C VAL A 33 14.22 7.83 -4.42
N ARG A 34 13.29 6.90 -4.68
CA ARG A 34 12.44 6.29 -3.64
C ARG A 34 13.23 5.58 -2.53
N PRO A 35 14.22 4.71 -2.84
CA PRO A 35 15.03 4.07 -1.80
C PRO A 35 15.83 5.10 -0.99
N ALA A 36 16.37 6.14 -1.63
CA ALA A 36 17.16 7.17 -0.97
C ALA A 36 16.32 8.05 -0.01
N THR A 37 15.08 8.38 -0.38
CA THR A 37 14.15 9.10 0.51
C THR A 37 13.75 8.23 1.69
N TYR A 38 13.37 6.98 1.43
CA TYR A 38 13.01 6.01 2.46
C TYR A 38 14.18 5.68 3.40
N ALA A 39 15.42 5.65 2.90
CA ALA A 39 16.64 5.44 3.70
C ALA A 39 16.84 6.50 4.81
N LYS A 40 16.21 7.66 4.67
CA LYS A 40 16.28 8.76 5.65
C LYS A 40 15.02 8.91 6.49
N ALA A 41 14.00 8.08 6.27
CA ALA A 41 12.77 8.16 7.03
C ALA A 41 12.99 7.74 8.48
N MET A 42 12.42 8.50 9.41
CA MET A 42 12.43 8.22 10.84
C MET A 42 11.07 7.64 11.26
N PRO A 43 11.03 6.67 12.19
CA PRO A 43 9.77 6.19 12.74
C PRO A 43 8.92 7.33 13.31
N CYS A 44 7.61 7.28 13.08
CA CYS A 44 6.68 8.32 13.53
C CYS A 44 6.30 8.19 15.02
N CYS A 45 6.51 7.02 15.60
CA CYS A 45 6.08 6.68 16.96
C CYS A 45 6.89 5.48 17.49
N ASP A 46 6.83 5.31 18.81
CA ASP A 46 7.57 4.26 19.54
C ASP A 46 6.82 2.92 19.55
N ASP A 47 5.49 2.95 19.53
CA ASP A 47 4.65 1.75 19.57
C ASP A 47 3.35 1.92 18.75
N PRO A 48 2.66 0.80 18.41
CA PRO A 48 1.50 0.83 17.54
C PRO A 48 0.28 1.61 18.06
N SER A 49 0.18 1.94 19.36
CA SER A 49 -0.89 2.79 19.87
C SER A 49 -0.81 4.23 19.35
N GLY A 50 0.37 4.65 18.88
CA GLY A 50 0.61 5.97 18.27
C GLY A 50 0.31 6.05 16.78
N PHE A 51 -0.21 4.99 16.14
CA PHE A 51 -0.53 5.01 14.71
C PHE A 51 -1.73 5.90 14.41
N ASP A 52 -1.71 6.52 13.22
CA ASP A 52 -2.86 7.23 12.66
C ASP A 52 -3.78 6.21 11.96
N PHE A 53 -4.84 5.79 12.66
CA PHE A 53 -5.77 4.77 12.17
C PHE A 53 -6.88 5.37 11.32
N VAL A 54 -7.02 4.86 10.10
CA VAL A 54 -8.16 5.19 9.22
C VAL A 54 -9.29 4.20 9.46
N THR A 55 -10.47 4.69 9.89
CA THR A 55 -11.64 3.82 10.08
C THR A 55 -12.12 3.25 8.74
N LEU A 56 -12.21 1.92 8.66
CA LEU A 56 -12.74 1.23 7.49
C LEU A 56 -14.27 1.16 7.51
N PRO A 57 -14.93 1.20 6.34
CA PRO A 57 -16.37 1.07 6.26
C PRO A 57 -16.81 -0.35 6.59
N ASN A 58 -18.09 -0.52 6.94
CA ASN A 58 -18.62 -1.86 7.21
C ASN A 58 -18.53 -2.80 6.01
N GLN A 59 -18.70 -2.27 4.80
CA GLN A 59 -18.59 -3.02 3.55
C GLN A 59 -18.12 -2.09 2.44
N GLY A 60 -17.56 -2.67 1.38
CA GLY A 60 -17.16 -1.94 0.20
C GLY A 60 -15.66 -1.73 0.14
N ARG A 61 -15.24 -0.59 -0.42
CA ARG A 61 -13.87 -0.38 -0.89
C ARG A 61 -13.34 0.98 -0.51
N VAL A 62 -12.10 1.01 -0.05
CA VAL A 62 -11.32 2.22 0.22
C VAL A 62 -10.02 2.16 -0.59
N ASP A 63 -9.71 3.23 -1.30
CA ASP A 63 -8.46 3.38 -2.03
C ASP A 63 -7.51 4.27 -1.20
N VAL A 64 -6.27 3.81 -1.01
CA VAL A 64 -5.25 4.47 -0.18
C VAL A 64 -3.93 4.58 -0.93
N VAL A 65 -3.15 5.61 -0.65
CA VAL A 65 -1.79 5.77 -1.20
C VAL A 65 -0.79 5.74 -0.06
N ILE A 66 0.20 4.84 -0.16
CA ILE A 66 1.42 4.90 0.65
C ILE A 66 2.46 5.62 -0.20
N ASP A 67 2.96 6.77 0.27
CA ASP A 67 3.96 7.59 -0.40
C ASP A 67 5.00 8.15 0.57
N ALA A 68 5.86 9.07 0.10
CA ALA A 68 6.94 9.64 0.91
C ALA A 68 6.47 10.44 2.14
N ARG A 69 5.16 10.75 2.25
CA ARG A 69 4.54 11.43 3.38
C ARG A 69 3.86 10.46 4.34
N SER A 70 3.72 9.19 3.97
CA SER A 70 3.12 8.19 4.84
C SER A 70 3.99 7.95 6.07
N PRO A 71 3.38 7.61 7.22
CA PRO A 71 4.13 7.30 8.43
C PRO A 71 5.00 6.06 8.20
N VAL A 72 6.09 6.01 8.96
CA VAL A 72 7.07 4.93 8.94
C VAL A 72 7.20 4.38 10.35
N PHE A 73 7.39 3.07 10.49
CA PHE A 73 7.56 2.41 11.78
C PHE A 73 8.69 1.36 11.72
N ASP A 74 9.39 1.13 12.83
CA ASP A 74 10.39 0.07 12.96
C ASP A 74 9.72 -1.25 13.32
N PHE A 75 9.22 -1.95 12.30
CA PHE A 75 8.69 -3.30 12.47
C PHE A 75 9.82 -4.27 12.83
N GLN A 76 9.48 -5.48 13.28
CA GLN A 76 10.48 -6.55 13.49
C GLN A 76 11.33 -6.76 12.23
N SER A 77 10.69 -6.78 11.06
CA SER A 77 11.34 -6.89 9.75
C SER A 77 12.16 -5.67 9.30
N GLY A 78 12.28 -4.64 10.16
CA GLY A 78 12.92 -3.35 9.91
C GLY A 78 11.95 -2.21 9.61
N VAL A 79 12.52 -1.01 9.46
CA VAL A 79 11.80 0.25 9.21
C VAL A 79 10.99 0.18 7.93
N SER A 80 9.67 0.39 7.92
CA SER A 80 8.86 0.41 6.70
C SER A 80 7.78 1.51 6.75
N PRO A 81 7.45 2.15 5.61
CA PRO A 81 6.20 2.89 5.48
C PRO A 81 5.00 1.96 5.65
N PHE A 82 3.91 2.50 6.19
CA PHE A 82 2.70 1.73 6.43
C PHE A 82 1.44 2.60 6.29
N VAL A 83 0.31 1.91 6.29
CA VAL A 83 -0.99 2.49 6.66
C VAL A 83 -1.62 1.61 7.74
N ALA A 84 -2.31 2.22 8.69
CA ALA A 84 -3.06 1.53 9.71
C ALA A 84 -4.56 1.85 9.58
N PHE A 85 -5.38 0.86 9.92
CA PHE A 85 -6.83 0.92 9.83
C PHE A 85 -7.46 0.47 11.12
N GLU A 86 -8.57 1.11 11.48
CA GLU A 86 -9.50 0.58 12.47
C GLU A 86 -10.55 -0.27 11.75
N LEU A 87 -10.71 -1.50 12.21
CA LEU A 87 -11.65 -2.46 11.63
C LEU A 87 -13.09 -2.11 12.06
N PRO A 88 -14.09 -2.39 11.20
CA PRO A 88 -15.46 -2.15 11.56
C PRO A 88 -15.89 -3.09 12.70
N ASP A 89 -16.62 -2.53 13.68
CA ASP A 89 -17.20 -3.31 14.76
C ASP A 89 -18.41 -4.09 14.24
N GLN A 90 -18.18 -5.35 13.87
CA GLN A 90 -19.18 -6.25 13.34
C GLN A 90 -19.19 -7.54 14.14
N ALA A 91 -20.39 -8.10 14.36
CA ALA A 91 -20.52 -9.41 15.00
C ALA A 91 -20.31 -10.58 14.03
N ALA A 92 -20.53 -10.36 12.73
CA ALA A 92 -20.42 -11.39 11.71
C ALA A 92 -19.00 -11.51 11.17
N ARG A 93 -18.61 -12.71 10.71
CA ARG A 93 -17.35 -12.93 10.00
C ARG A 93 -17.31 -12.16 8.69
N TYR A 94 -16.17 -11.57 8.39
CA TYR A 94 -15.94 -10.85 7.15
C TYR A 94 -14.51 -11.04 6.66
N ARG A 95 -14.27 -10.69 5.40
CA ARG A 95 -12.95 -10.77 4.77
C ARG A 95 -12.44 -9.37 4.47
N VAL A 96 -11.21 -9.12 4.87
CA VAL A 96 -10.45 -7.95 4.42
C VAL A 96 -9.51 -8.40 3.31
N ARG A 97 -9.58 -7.70 2.18
CA ARG A 97 -8.71 -7.93 1.03
C ARG A 97 -7.95 -6.67 0.70
N VAL A 98 -6.62 -6.75 0.69
CA VAL A 98 -5.74 -5.64 0.36
C VAL A 98 -5.05 -5.94 -0.96
N LYS A 99 -5.26 -5.08 -1.95
CA LYS A 99 -4.64 -5.18 -3.28
C LYS A 99 -3.70 -4.01 -3.52
N SER A 100 -2.43 -4.29 -3.74
CA SER A 100 -1.43 -3.35 -4.25
C SER A 100 -1.51 -3.28 -5.77
N LEU A 101 -1.80 -2.10 -6.31
CA LEU A 101 -2.01 -1.91 -7.73
C LEU A 101 -0.69 -1.72 -8.49
N ILE A 102 -0.51 -2.49 -9.57
CA ILE A 102 0.57 -2.25 -10.53
C ILE A 102 0.23 -0.97 -11.31
N ASP A 103 1.23 -0.12 -11.53
CA ASP A 103 1.07 1.04 -12.38
C ASP A 103 1.15 0.61 -13.86
N PRO A 104 0.07 0.73 -14.65
CA PRO A 104 0.08 0.32 -16.05
C PRO A 104 0.96 1.22 -16.92
N LYS A 105 1.43 2.37 -16.41
CA LYS A 105 2.36 3.28 -17.11
C LYS A 105 3.81 3.09 -16.68
N ALA A 106 4.08 2.14 -15.78
CA ALA A 106 5.45 1.82 -15.46
C ALA A 106 5.98 0.89 -16.55
N ASP A 107 6.96 1.38 -17.32
CA ASP A 107 7.72 0.62 -18.32
C ASP A 107 8.45 -0.59 -17.67
N ASP A 108 9.44 -1.19 -18.34
CA ASP A 108 10.29 -2.31 -17.86
C ASP A 108 10.93 -2.12 -16.47
N ASP A 109 10.78 -0.92 -15.89
CA ASP A 109 11.21 -0.53 -14.56
C ASP A 109 10.10 -0.61 -13.47
N SER A 110 8.99 -1.30 -13.73
CA SER A 110 7.85 -1.37 -12.81
C SER A 110 8.22 -1.95 -11.44
N ALA A 111 7.87 -1.24 -10.36
CA ALA A 111 8.04 -1.70 -8.97
C ALA A 111 6.69 -1.71 -8.26
N ILE A 112 6.52 -2.62 -7.31
CA ILE A 112 5.24 -2.84 -6.63
C ILE A 112 5.43 -2.88 -5.11
N PHE A 113 4.43 -2.37 -4.38
CA PHE A 113 4.36 -2.55 -2.94
C PHE A 113 3.90 -3.98 -2.63
N TYR A 114 4.55 -4.67 -1.70
CA TYR A 114 4.27 -6.05 -1.31
C TYR A 114 3.48 -6.07 -0.01
N PRO A 115 2.13 -6.11 -0.04
CA PRO A 115 1.32 -5.89 1.14
C PRO A 115 1.35 -7.09 2.09
N VAL A 116 2.00 -6.92 3.25
CA VAL A 116 1.80 -7.78 4.42
C VAL A 116 0.77 -7.12 5.34
N ILE A 117 -0.13 -7.93 5.89
CA ILE A 117 -1.12 -7.53 6.89
C ILE A 117 -0.66 -8.01 8.26
N ALA A 118 -0.65 -7.11 9.24
CA ALA A 118 -0.66 -7.43 10.66
C ALA A 118 -2.03 -7.05 11.25
N LEU A 119 -2.71 -8.00 11.87
CA LEU A 119 -3.94 -7.81 12.62
C LEU A 119 -3.58 -7.64 14.09
N LEU A 120 -4.06 -6.56 14.69
CA LEU A 120 -3.80 -6.20 16.06
C LEU A 120 -5.11 -6.23 16.86
N ASP A 121 -5.03 -6.60 18.13
CA ASP A 121 -6.15 -6.51 19.07
C ASP A 121 -6.33 -5.08 19.64
N GLU A 122 -7.28 -4.92 20.56
CA GLU A 122 -7.59 -3.68 21.27
C GLU A 122 -6.41 -3.13 22.11
N THR A 123 -5.42 -3.97 22.43
CA THR A 123 -4.19 -3.60 23.14
C THR A 123 -3.01 -3.37 22.19
N TYR A 124 -3.28 -3.35 20.88
CA TYR A 124 -2.31 -3.18 19.81
C TYR A 124 -1.28 -4.32 19.69
N ILE A 125 -1.58 -5.50 20.23
CA ILE A 125 -0.74 -6.68 20.11
C ILE A 125 -1.11 -7.42 18.82
N VAL A 126 -0.09 -7.86 18.08
CA VAL A 126 -0.27 -8.62 16.84
C VAL A 126 -0.83 -10.00 17.17
N VAL A 127 -2.07 -10.26 16.73
CA VAL A 127 -2.77 -11.55 16.90
C VAL A 127 -2.72 -12.40 15.64
N HIS A 128 -2.49 -11.79 14.48
CA HIS A 128 -2.28 -12.51 13.22
C HIS A 128 -1.40 -11.68 12.28
N MET A 129 -0.59 -12.36 11.46
CA MET A 129 0.24 -11.73 10.45
C MET A 129 0.29 -12.60 9.20
N SER A 130 0.08 -12.00 8.04
CA SER A 130 0.15 -12.72 6.76
C SER A 130 1.60 -12.91 6.32
N GLY A 131 1.99 -14.09 5.86
CA GLY A 131 3.28 -14.30 5.19
C GLY A 131 3.24 -13.92 3.70
N LEU A 132 4.42 -13.84 3.07
CA LEU A 132 4.56 -13.49 1.65
C LEU A 132 3.98 -14.57 0.73
N GLU A 133 3.98 -15.83 1.17
CA GLU A 133 3.38 -16.97 0.49
C GLU A 133 1.85 -16.86 0.35
N SER A 134 1.20 -15.96 1.10
CA SER A 134 -0.23 -15.67 0.96
C SER A 134 -0.53 -14.69 -0.19
N LEU A 135 0.49 -14.03 -0.73
CA LEU A 135 0.34 -13.06 -1.82
C LEU A 135 -0.08 -13.75 -3.11
N ARG A 136 -1.00 -13.11 -3.84
CA ARG A 136 -1.52 -13.60 -5.12
C ARG A 136 -1.44 -12.49 -6.16
N LEU A 137 -0.80 -12.78 -7.29
CA LEU A 137 -0.86 -11.90 -8.45
C LEU A 137 -2.25 -12.01 -9.07
N GLU A 138 -2.95 -10.90 -9.15
CA GLU A 138 -4.24 -10.81 -9.81
C GLU A 138 -4.14 -10.02 -11.11
N PRO A 139 -4.43 -10.64 -12.27
CA PRO A 139 -4.45 -9.94 -13.53
C PRO A 139 -5.65 -8.99 -13.63
N SER A 140 -5.54 -7.95 -14.46
CA SER A 140 -6.62 -7.00 -14.77
C SER A 140 -7.90 -7.67 -15.25
N LEU A 141 -7.78 -8.79 -15.97
CA LEU A 141 -8.91 -9.55 -16.54
C LEU A 141 -9.75 -10.28 -15.49
N ALA A 142 -9.27 -10.41 -14.23
CA ALA A 142 -10.03 -11.06 -13.17
C ALA A 142 -11.27 -10.26 -12.72
N THR A 143 -11.41 -9.00 -13.14
CA THR A 143 -12.57 -8.15 -12.83
C THR A 143 -12.80 -7.18 -14.00
N ILE A 144 -14.04 -6.92 -14.40
CA ILE A 144 -14.33 -5.93 -15.45
C ILE A 144 -13.86 -4.55 -14.95
N GLY A 145 -12.96 -3.90 -15.70
CA GLY A 145 -12.28 -2.66 -15.26
C GLY A 145 -11.24 -2.86 -14.16
N GLY A 146 -10.88 -4.10 -13.86
CA GLY A 146 -9.88 -4.47 -12.86
C GLY A 146 -8.48 -4.03 -13.27
N ARG A 147 -7.70 -3.60 -12.29
CA ARG A 147 -6.26 -3.32 -12.47
C ARG A 147 -5.45 -4.51 -11.99
N SER A 148 -4.37 -4.83 -12.68
CA SER A 148 -3.43 -5.84 -12.21
C SER A 148 -2.82 -5.41 -10.88
N GLY A 149 -2.56 -6.36 -9.99
CA GLY A 149 -2.03 -6.07 -8.67
C GLY A 149 -1.69 -7.30 -7.87
N LEU A 150 -0.96 -7.11 -6.78
CA LEU A 150 -0.63 -8.15 -5.83
C LEU A 150 -1.56 -8.04 -4.63
N ALA A 151 -2.24 -9.12 -4.30
CA ALA A 151 -3.30 -9.13 -3.30
C ALA A 151 -3.02 -10.12 -2.17
N VAL A 152 -3.46 -9.74 -0.97
CA VAL A 152 -3.55 -10.60 0.20
C VAL A 152 -4.97 -10.50 0.76
N SER A 153 -5.48 -11.58 1.35
CA SER A 153 -6.80 -11.62 1.97
C SER A 153 -6.73 -12.32 3.32
N VAL A 154 -7.39 -11.74 4.31
CA VAL A 154 -7.51 -12.29 5.67
C VAL A 154 -8.98 -12.38 6.04
N GLY A 155 -9.39 -13.53 6.60
CA GLY A 155 -10.70 -13.70 7.21
C GLY A 155 -10.65 -13.24 8.66
N ILE A 156 -11.55 -12.33 9.02
CA ILE A 156 -11.69 -11.81 10.38
C ILE A 156 -12.89 -12.51 11.00
N ASP A 157 -12.62 -13.23 12.09
CA ASP A 157 -13.65 -13.71 13.01
C ASP A 157 -13.61 -12.88 14.30
N PRO A 158 -14.53 -11.93 14.46
CA PRO A 158 -14.62 -11.09 15.66
C PRO A 158 -14.79 -11.90 16.96
N ALA A 159 -15.36 -13.11 16.89
CA ALA A 159 -15.58 -13.96 18.06
C ALA A 159 -14.32 -14.72 18.51
N GLU A 160 -13.36 -14.94 17.61
CA GLU A 160 -12.17 -15.77 17.89
C GLU A 160 -10.88 -14.94 17.96
N GLN A 161 -10.73 -13.95 17.08
CA GLN A 161 -9.45 -13.27 16.86
C GLN A 161 -9.32 -11.95 17.64
N ASN A 162 -10.43 -11.39 18.13
CA ASN A 162 -10.49 -10.06 18.77
C ASN A 162 -9.74 -8.96 17.98
N GLY A 163 -9.65 -9.10 16.65
CA GLY A 163 -8.92 -8.18 15.79
C GLY A 163 -9.66 -6.84 15.67
N LYS A 164 -8.94 -5.75 15.94
CA LYS A 164 -9.48 -4.38 16.04
C LYS A 164 -8.78 -3.40 15.12
N TYR A 165 -7.49 -3.62 14.89
CA TYR A 165 -6.72 -2.79 13.98
C TYR A 165 -6.00 -3.63 12.93
N LEU A 166 -5.80 -3.05 11.76
CA LEU A 166 -5.13 -3.69 10.64
C LEU A 166 -4.04 -2.78 10.11
N VAL A 167 -2.80 -3.28 10.10
CA VAL A 167 -1.63 -2.55 9.62
C VAL A 167 -1.16 -3.20 8.33
N VAL A 168 -0.92 -2.38 7.29
CA VAL A 168 -0.40 -2.83 6.00
C VAL A 168 0.95 -2.18 5.73
N PHE A 169 1.97 -3.01 5.50
CA PHE A 169 3.33 -2.56 5.20
C PHE A 169 4.01 -3.51 4.21
N THR A 170 5.18 -3.14 3.69
CA THR A 170 6.06 -4.05 2.94
C THR A 170 7.25 -4.41 3.84
N PRO A 171 7.61 -5.69 4.03
CA PRO A 171 8.76 -6.06 4.85
C PRO A 171 10.04 -5.33 4.42
N ALA A 172 10.77 -4.72 5.36
CA ALA A 172 11.89 -3.85 5.03
C ALA A 172 13.09 -4.61 4.41
N ALA A 173 13.20 -5.91 4.66
CA ALA A 173 14.11 -6.80 3.95
C ALA A 173 13.92 -6.77 2.42
N LEU A 174 12.68 -6.69 1.92
CA LEU A 174 12.40 -6.53 0.49
C LEU A 174 12.79 -5.14 -0.03
N LEU A 175 12.93 -4.16 0.86
CA LEU A 175 13.29 -2.78 0.54
C LEU A 175 14.79 -2.51 0.68
N GLY A 176 15.58 -3.53 1.04
CA GLY A 176 17.02 -3.41 1.26
C GLY A 176 17.42 -2.74 2.58
N ARG A 177 16.50 -2.60 3.54
CA ARG A 177 16.77 -2.11 4.91
C ARG A 177 16.43 -3.20 5.93
N MET A 178 17.22 -4.25 5.93
CA MET A 178 17.11 -5.28 6.95
C MET A 178 17.41 -4.71 8.34
N PRO A 179 16.77 -5.22 9.39
CA PRO A 179 17.14 -4.88 10.75
C PRO A 179 18.58 -5.35 11.03
N PRO A 180 19.32 -4.71 11.96
CA PRO A 180 20.58 -5.27 12.47
C PRO A 180 20.31 -6.68 13.03
N GLU A 181 21.26 -7.61 12.80
CA GLU A 181 21.08 -9.07 12.99
C GLU A 181 20.41 -9.48 14.33
N ASP A 182 19.68 -10.60 14.28
CA ASP A 182 19.08 -11.35 15.40
C ASP A 182 18.02 -10.61 16.23
N ARG A 183 16.95 -10.16 15.57
CA ARG A 183 15.67 -9.92 16.27
C ARG A 183 14.95 -11.25 16.47
N GLU A 184 14.90 -11.72 17.71
CA GLU A 184 14.24 -12.98 18.07
C GLU A 184 12.78 -12.99 17.59
N GLY A 185 12.41 -14.01 16.81
CA GLY A 185 11.07 -14.14 16.23
C GLY A 185 10.82 -13.37 14.92
N ASP A 186 11.84 -12.77 14.28
CA ASP A 186 11.69 -12.11 12.97
C ASP A 186 11.54 -13.13 11.81
N VAL A 187 10.33 -13.65 11.67
CA VAL A 187 9.97 -14.58 10.60
C VAL A 187 9.84 -13.89 9.23
N LEU A 188 9.50 -12.60 9.21
CA LEU A 188 9.24 -11.87 7.97
C LEU A 188 10.51 -11.56 7.20
N SER A 189 11.61 -11.21 7.88
CA SER A 189 12.89 -11.02 7.19
C SER A 189 13.36 -12.31 6.54
N LEU A 190 13.24 -13.45 7.21
CA LEU A 190 13.60 -14.76 6.64
C LEU A 190 12.73 -15.12 5.44
N SER A 191 11.40 -14.96 5.55
CA SER A 191 10.48 -15.18 4.43
C SER A 191 10.76 -14.24 3.26
N ALA A 192 11.12 -12.98 3.53
CA ALA A 192 11.49 -12.00 2.51
C ALA A 192 12.80 -12.36 1.79
N LEU A 193 13.82 -12.80 2.52
CA LEU A 193 15.07 -13.30 1.93
C LEU A 193 14.80 -14.50 1.03
N ALA A 194 14.08 -15.50 1.53
CA ALA A 194 13.72 -16.69 0.75
C ALA A 194 12.90 -16.32 -0.50
N TRP A 195 12.00 -15.34 -0.39
CA TRP A 195 11.22 -14.83 -1.52
C TRP A 195 12.10 -14.15 -2.57
N MET A 196 13.10 -13.36 -2.15
CA MET A 196 14.05 -12.73 -3.08
C MET A 196 14.95 -13.75 -3.78
N GLU A 197 15.39 -14.79 -3.06
CA GLU A 197 16.21 -15.87 -3.63
C GLU A 197 15.44 -16.69 -4.68
N HIS A 198 14.14 -16.96 -4.45
CA HIS A 198 13.31 -17.72 -5.37
C HIS A 198 12.69 -16.84 -6.50
N GLY A 199 12.62 -15.53 -6.30
CA GLY A 199 11.92 -14.58 -7.18
C GLY A 199 12.68 -14.16 -8.45
N SER A 200 13.77 -14.85 -8.82
CA SER A 200 14.78 -14.32 -9.75
C SER A 200 14.41 -14.33 -11.25
N ASP A 201 13.19 -14.69 -11.64
CA ASP A 201 12.75 -14.57 -13.03
C ASP A 201 11.27 -14.12 -13.09
N GLY A 202 11.04 -12.85 -13.46
CA GLY A 202 9.69 -12.31 -13.70
C GLY A 202 8.94 -11.69 -12.49
N THR A 203 9.57 -11.51 -11.32
CA THR A 203 8.96 -10.75 -10.22
C THR A 203 9.26 -9.25 -10.30
N LEU A 204 8.26 -8.41 -10.02
CA LEU A 204 8.44 -6.95 -10.02
C LEU A 204 9.25 -6.53 -8.79
N PRO A 205 10.28 -5.68 -8.89
CA PRO A 205 11.01 -5.20 -7.72
C PRO A 205 10.09 -4.59 -6.67
N ALA A 206 10.39 -4.84 -5.39
CA ALA A 206 9.64 -4.30 -4.29
C ALA A 206 9.80 -2.79 -4.17
N SER A 207 8.82 -2.16 -3.51
CA SER A 207 8.77 -0.72 -3.40
C SER A 207 8.18 -0.25 -2.09
N PRO A 208 8.75 0.80 -1.46
CA PRO A 208 8.25 1.32 -0.18
C PRO A 208 6.90 2.03 -0.33
N TYR A 209 6.50 2.38 -1.57
CA TYR A 209 5.32 3.17 -1.87
C TYR A 209 4.40 2.40 -2.82
N GLY A 210 3.10 2.63 -2.73
CA GLY A 210 2.10 1.88 -3.48
C GLY A 210 0.72 2.51 -3.44
N ARG A 211 -0.14 2.15 -4.39
CA ARG A 211 -1.58 2.39 -4.27
C ARG A 211 -2.24 1.11 -3.82
N LEU A 212 -2.96 1.19 -2.71
CA LEU A 212 -3.68 0.09 -2.12
C LEU A 212 -5.17 0.26 -2.38
N GLN A 213 -5.83 -0.87 -2.58
CA GLN A 213 -7.27 -0.98 -2.59
C GLN A 213 -7.65 -1.98 -1.51
N VAL A 214 -8.30 -1.49 -0.46
CA VAL A 214 -8.76 -2.28 0.68
C VAL A 214 -10.25 -2.54 0.48
N MET A 215 -10.65 -3.80 0.48
CA MET A 215 -12.05 -4.22 0.38
C MET A 215 -12.48 -5.01 1.60
N ILE A 216 -13.68 -4.71 2.07
CA ILE A 216 -14.38 -5.47 3.10
C ILE A 216 -15.63 -6.08 2.47
N ALA A 217 -15.72 -7.41 2.61
CA ALA A 217 -16.87 -8.17 2.14
C ALA A 217 -17.32 -9.15 3.23
N PRO A 218 -18.63 -9.37 3.40
CA PRO A 218 -19.12 -10.39 4.32
C PRO A 218 -18.64 -11.77 3.87
N GLU A 219 -18.28 -12.62 4.83
CA GLU A 219 -18.00 -14.01 4.52
C GLU A 219 -19.34 -14.73 4.37
N VAL A 220 -19.82 -14.86 3.13
CA VAL A 220 -21.08 -15.54 2.86
C VAL A 220 -20.91 -16.98 3.32
N ALA A 221 -21.67 -17.39 4.34
CA ALA A 221 -21.75 -18.77 4.77
C ALA A 221 -22.13 -19.63 3.56
N VAL A 222 -21.19 -20.45 3.08
CA VAL A 222 -21.50 -21.47 2.09
C VAL A 222 -22.48 -22.41 2.78
N ALA A 223 -23.76 -22.31 2.42
CA ALA A 223 -24.76 -23.26 2.85
C ALA A 223 -24.32 -24.64 2.37
N VAL A 224 -23.83 -25.47 3.29
CA VAL A 224 -23.67 -26.90 3.07
C VAL A 224 -25.09 -27.42 2.85
N LYS A 225 -25.44 -27.66 1.58
CA LYS A 225 -26.62 -28.45 1.25
C LYS A 225 -26.40 -29.82 1.87
N GLY A 226 -27.08 -30.09 2.98
CA GLY A 226 -27.21 -31.42 3.53
C GLY A 226 -27.75 -32.34 2.44
N ASN A 227 -27.05 -33.44 2.22
CA ASN A 227 -27.57 -34.54 1.41
C ASN A 227 -28.34 -35.43 2.39
N ASP A 228 -29.67 -35.40 2.28
CA ASP A 228 -30.57 -36.39 2.88
C ASP A 228 -30.19 -37.82 2.47
#